data_AF-A0A537P0K6-F1
#
_entry.id   AF-A0A537P0K6-F1
#
_cell.length_a   1.000
_cell.length_b   1.000
_cell.length_c   1.000
_cell.angle_alpha   90.00
_cell.angle_beta   90.00
_cell.angle_gamma   90.00
#
_symmetry.space_group_name_H-M   'P 1'
#
loop_
_entity.id
_entity.type
_entity.pdbx_description
1 polymer ?
#
loop_
_entity_poly.entity_id
_entity_poly.type
_entity_poly.pdbx_seq_one_letter_code
_entity_poly.pdbx_strand_id
1 'polypeptide(L)'
;YMLVPDEPNIGFVTLAVIFVSATLLGFASHAPGGIGVFDAAMLVALWQFDKEDVLAGLLLFRLLYYIVPFALSLLILGGRELVLAVRGVSPPPLEPIPSLAPTEVATSPEASQEQA
;
A
#
# COMPACT_ATOMS: atom_id res chain seq x y z
N TYR A 1 -8.58 -18.30 -15.97
CA TYR A 1 -8.77 -18.85 -17.32
C TYR A 1 -7.46 -19.38 -17.88
N MET A 2 -6.41 -18.56 -18.04
CA MET A 2 -5.09 -19.04 -18.54
C MET A 2 -4.35 -20.00 -17.58
N LEU A 3 -4.75 -20.09 -16.31
CA LEU A 3 -4.07 -20.86 -15.26
C LEU A 3 -4.94 -21.98 -14.66
N VAL A 4 -6.05 -22.32 -15.32
CA VAL A 4 -6.97 -23.39 -14.88
C VAL A 4 -6.73 -24.59 -15.80
N PRO A 5 -6.66 -25.83 -15.29
CA PRO A 5 -6.48 -27.04 -16.10
C PRO A 5 -7.56 -27.16 -17.20
N ASP A 6 -7.16 -27.65 -18.38
CA ASP A 6 -7.99 -27.67 -19.60
C ASP A 6 -9.21 -28.61 -19.51
N GLU A 7 -9.20 -29.56 -18.57
CA GLU A 7 -10.26 -30.55 -18.38
C GLU A 7 -10.65 -30.62 -16.89
N PRO A 8 -11.95 -30.58 -16.55
CA PRO A 8 -13.11 -30.28 -17.40
C PRO A 8 -13.14 -28.82 -17.90
N ASN A 9 -13.62 -28.59 -19.12
CA ASN A 9 -13.70 -27.25 -19.71
C ASN A 9 -14.71 -26.35 -18.98
N ILE A 10 -14.24 -25.44 -18.13
CA ILE A 10 -15.07 -24.36 -17.56
C ILE A 10 -15.13 -23.18 -18.54
N GLY A 11 -16.36 -22.79 -18.91
CA GLY A 11 -16.57 -21.56 -19.68
C GLY A 11 -16.11 -20.32 -18.90
N PHE A 12 -15.51 -19.35 -19.59
CA PHE A 12 -15.00 -18.10 -18.99
C PHE A 12 -16.06 -17.41 -18.12
N VAL A 13 -17.32 -17.37 -18.58
CA VAL A 13 -18.43 -16.75 -17.86
C VAL A 13 -18.69 -17.45 -16.52
N THR A 14 -18.68 -18.78 -16.49
CA THR A 14 -18.83 -19.56 -15.26
C THR A 14 -17.72 -19.27 -14.27
N LEU A 15 -16.46 -19.26 -14.74
CA LEU A 15 -15.31 -18.91 -13.91
C LEU A 15 -15.44 -17.49 -13.36
N ALA A 16 -15.85 -16.52 -14.20
CA ALA A 16 -16.01 -15.13 -13.82
C ALA A 16 -17.09 -14.95 -12.75
N VAL A 17 -18.24 -15.61 -12.89
CA VAL A 17 -19.31 -15.57 -11.89
C VAL A 17 -18.82 -16.13 -10.56
N ILE A 18 -18.20 -17.32 -10.58
CA ILE A 18 -17.62 -17.94 -9.37
C ILE A 18 -16.59 -17.01 -8.72
N PHE A 19 -15.67 -16.46 -9.53
CA PHE A 19 -14.62 -15.57 -9.05
C PHE A 19 -15.20 -14.31 -8.40
N VAL A 20 -16.14 -13.63 -9.06
CA VAL A 20 -16.77 -12.42 -8.53
C VAL A 20 -17.55 -12.73 -7.24
N SER A 21 -18.31 -13.83 -7.21
CA SER A 21 -19.00 -14.27 -5.99
C SER A 21 -18.04 -14.58 -4.85
N ALA A 22 -16.93 -15.27 -5.12
CA ALA A 22 -15.88 -15.55 -4.14
C ALA A 22 -15.20 -14.26 -3.65
N THR A 23 -14.96 -13.29 -4.53
CA THR A 23 -14.41 -11.98 -4.16
C THR A 23 -15.37 -11.21 -3.27
N LEU A 24 -16.68 -11.20 -3.58
CA LEU A 24 -17.70 -10.58 -2.74
C LEU A 24 -17.76 -11.21 -1.35
N LEU A 25 -17.66 -12.54 -1.28
CA LEU A 25 -17.60 -13.26 0.00
C LEU A 25 -16.32 -12.93 0.78
N GLY A 26 -15.20 -12.79 0.06
CA GLY A 26 -13.94 -12.30 0.61
C GLY A 26 -14.07 -10.91 1.23
N PHE A 27 -14.76 -9.97 0.57
CA PHE A 27 -15.04 -8.66 1.16
C PHE A 27 -15.95 -8.72 2.38
N ALA A 28 -17.01 -9.54 2.33
CA ALA A 28 -17.90 -9.74 3.46
C ALA A 28 -17.13 -10.23 4.71
N SER A 29 -16.10 -11.05 4.52
CA SER A 29 -15.27 -11.57 5.62
C SER A 29 -14.38 -10.53 6.31
N HIS A 30 -14.22 -9.33 5.72
CA HIS A 30 -13.28 -8.30 6.20
C HIS A 30 -11.83 -8.78 6.36
N ALA A 31 -11.48 -9.94 5.79
CA ALA A 31 -10.11 -10.40 5.75
C ALA A 31 -9.30 -9.48 4.82
N PRO A 32 -8.15 -8.94 5.27
CA PRO A 32 -7.29 -8.12 4.42
C PRO A 32 -6.89 -8.92 3.18
N GLY A 33 -7.26 -8.41 1.99
CA GLY A 33 -7.01 -9.08 0.71
C GLY A 33 -7.82 -10.35 0.44
N GLY A 34 -8.86 -10.65 1.23
CA GLY A 34 -9.69 -11.85 1.05
C GLY A 34 -8.95 -13.17 1.26
N ILE A 35 -7.81 -13.15 1.95
CA ILE A 35 -6.94 -14.31 2.16
C ILE A 35 -7.72 -15.41 2.91
N GLY A 36 -7.69 -16.63 2.38
CA GLY A 36 -8.38 -17.79 2.95
C GLY A 36 -9.84 -17.94 2.49
N VAL A 37 -10.70 -16.94 2.72
CA VAL A 37 -12.14 -17.04 2.38
C VAL A 37 -12.36 -17.12 0.87
N PHE A 38 -11.59 -16.34 0.10
CA PHE A 38 -11.64 -16.40 -1.36
C PHE A 38 -11.19 -17.79 -1.89
N ASP A 39 -10.10 -18.36 -1.36
CA ASP A 39 -9.65 -19.70 -1.78
C ASP A 39 -10.65 -20.77 -1.40
N ALA A 40 -11.18 -20.73 -0.18
CA ALA A 40 -12.17 -21.69 0.28
C ALA A 40 -13.42 -21.67 -0.61
N ALA A 41 -13.91 -20.47 -0.96
CA ALA A 41 -15.05 -20.32 -1.86
C ALA A 41 -14.75 -20.86 -3.26
N MET A 42 -13.55 -20.62 -3.80
CA MET A 42 -13.12 -21.17 -5.09
C MET A 42 -13.01 -22.70 -5.07
N LEU A 43 -12.41 -23.28 -4.02
CA LEU A 43 -12.30 -24.74 -3.88
C LEU A 43 -13.66 -25.43 -3.71
N VAL A 44 -14.62 -24.77 -3.05
CA VAL A 44 -15.99 -25.27 -2.92
C VAL A 44 -16.74 -25.17 -4.25
N ALA A 45 -16.58 -24.06 -4.98
CA ALA A 45 -17.26 -23.85 -6.24
C ALA A 45 -16.70 -24.72 -7.39
N LEU A 46 -15.38 -24.95 -7.40
CA LEU A 46 -14.69 -25.81 -8.36
C LEU A 46 -14.43 -27.23 -7.81
N TRP A 47 -15.36 -27.78 -7.03
CA TRP A 47 -15.22 -29.11 -6.41
C TRP A 47 -14.96 -30.27 -7.39
N GLN A 48 -15.27 -30.06 -8.67
CA GLN A 48 -15.08 -31.02 -9.77
C GLN A 48 -13.64 -31.09 -10.30
N PHE A 49 -12.78 -30.14 -9.92
CA PHE A 49 -11.37 -30.11 -10.30
C PHE A 49 -10.50 -30.61 -9.15
N ASP A 50 -9.30 -31.07 -9.50
CA ASP A 50 -8.28 -31.38 -8.50
C ASP A 50 -7.93 -30.12 -7.70
N LYS A 51 -7.96 -30.26 -6.38
CA LYS A 51 -7.79 -29.13 -5.45
C LYS A 51 -6.39 -28.55 -5.58
N GLU A 52 -5.41 -29.41 -5.83
CA GLU A 52 -4.01 -29.05 -6.04
C GLU A 52 -3.86 -28.07 -7.20
N ASP A 53 -4.50 -28.35 -8.33
CA ASP A 53 -4.40 -27.54 -9.55
C ASP A 53 -5.13 -26.20 -9.39
N VAL A 54 -6.31 -26.21 -8.78
CA VAL A 54 -7.05 -24.97 -8.47
C VAL A 54 -6.25 -24.08 -7.52
N LEU A 55 -5.70 -24.66 -6.44
CA LEU A 55 -4.83 -23.92 -5.51
C LEU A 55 -3.58 -23.39 -6.20
N ALA A 56 -2.92 -24.18 -7.04
CA ALA A 56 -1.74 -23.76 -7.78
C ALA A 56 -2.04 -22.56 -8.69
N GLY A 57 -3.17 -22.61 -9.41
CA GLY A 57 -3.64 -21.50 -10.25
C GLY A 57 -3.94 -20.22 -9.46
N LEU A 58 -4.59 -20.34 -8.30
CA LEU A 58 -4.92 -19.21 -7.43
C LEU A 58 -3.68 -18.59 -6.77
N LEU A 59 -2.72 -19.43 -6.34
CA LEU A 59 -1.44 -18.98 -5.80
C LEU A 59 -0.62 -18.26 -6.86
N LEU A 60 -0.57 -18.80 -8.08
CA LEU A 60 0.14 -18.17 -9.20
C LEU A 60 -0.53 -16.85 -9.61
N PHE A 61 -1.86 -16.80 -9.62
CA PHE A 61 -2.61 -15.55 -9.79
C PHE A 61 -2.20 -14.52 -8.73
N ARG A 62 -2.18 -14.87 -7.44
CA ARG A 62 -1.74 -13.94 -6.37
C ARG A 62 -0.29 -13.51 -6.53
N LEU A 63 0.60 -14.41 -6.91
CA LEU A 63 2.01 -14.08 -7.12
C LEU A 63 2.13 -13.00 -8.20
N LEU A 64 1.45 -13.18 -9.33
CA LEU A 64 1.51 -12.25 -10.46
C LEU A 64 0.76 -10.93 -10.19
N TYR A 65 -0.39 -10.97 -9.52
CA TYR A 65 -1.22 -9.77 -9.30
C TYR A 65 -0.91 -8.99 -8.03
N TYR A 66 -0.34 -9.63 -6.99
CA TYR A 66 -0.06 -8.97 -5.71
C TYR A 66 1.45 -8.86 -5.47
N ILE A 67 2.18 -9.97 -5.56
CA ILE A 67 3.59 -10.00 -5.17
C ILE A 67 4.49 -9.29 -6.18
N VAL A 68 4.29 -9.52 -7.48
CA VAL A 68 5.07 -8.84 -8.53
C VAL A 68 4.95 -7.30 -8.45
N PRO A 69 3.74 -6.69 -8.45
CA PRO A 69 3.65 -5.24 -8.36
C PRO A 69 4.13 -4.69 -7.01
N PHE A 70 3.96 -5.44 -5.92
CA PHE A 70 4.50 -5.07 -4.62
C PHE A 70 6.04 -5.08 -4.61
N ALA A 71 6.66 -6.14 -5.11
CA ALA A 71 8.10 -6.26 -5.22
C ALA A 71 8.68 -5.17 -6.13
N LEU A 72 8.02 -4.88 -7.26
CA LEU A 72 8.43 -3.80 -8.16
C LEU A 72 8.37 -2.44 -7.45
N SER A 73 7.31 -2.17 -6.70
CA SER A 73 7.15 -0.93 -5.92
C SER A 73 8.26 -0.79 -4.87
N LEU A 74 8.58 -1.87 -4.15
CA LEU A 74 9.67 -1.91 -3.18
C LEU A 74 11.04 -1.70 -3.82
N LEU A 75 11.30 -2.30 -4.99
CA LEU A 75 12.57 -2.13 -5.70
C LEU A 75 12.76 -0.68 -6.16
N ILE A 76 11.71 -0.05 -6.69
CA ILE A 76 11.77 1.35 -7.13
C ILE A 76 11.98 2.28 -5.94
N LEU A 77 11.18 2.13 -4.88
CA LEU A 77 11.27 2.98 -3.69
C LEU A 77 12.59 2.76 -2.95
N GLY A 78 12.95 1.51 -2.71
CA GLY A 78 14.20 1.12 -2.06
C GLY A 78 15.42 1.55 -2.86
N GLY A 79 15.38 1.41 -4.19
CA GLY A 79 16.42 1.91 -5.08
C GLY A 79 16.56 3.44 -5.03
N ARG A 80 15.43 4.17 -5.05
CA ARG A 80 15.44 5.64 -4.92
C ARG A 80 16.03 6.08 -3.58
N GLU A 81 15.60 5.46 -2.48
CA GLU A 81 16.10 5.80 -1.15
C GLU A 81 17.58 5.46 -0.99
N LEU A 82 18.01 4.30 -1.50
CA LEU A 82 19.42 3.92 -1.51
C LEU A 82 20.26 4.94 -2.31
N VAL A 83 19.76 5.39 -3.46
CA VAL A 83 20.44 6.42 -4.25
C VAL A 83 20.49 7.77 -3.51
N LEU A 84 19.43 8.19 -2.84
CA LEU A 84 19.42 9.42 -2.04
C LEU A 84 20.35 9.33 -0.82
N ALA A 85 20.33 8.20 -0.13
CA ALA A 85 21.20 7.91 1.01
C ALA A 85 22.67 7.93 0.60
N VAL A 86 23.01 7.32 -0.53
CA VAL A 86 24.38 7.31 -1.08
C VAL A 86 24.79 8.68 -1.62
N ARG A 87 23.84 9.47 -2.16
CA ARG A 87 24.12 10.82 -2.69
C ARG A 87 24.28 11.89 -1.62
N GLY A 88 24.07 11.58 -0.33
CA GLY A 88 24.39 12.47 0.78
C GLY A 88 23.80 13.88 0.59
N VAL A 89 22.49 13.97 0.32
CA VAL A 89 21.81 15.27 0.24
C VAL A 89 21.97 15.95 1.59
N SER A 90 22.90 16.90 1.66
CA SER A 90 23.04 17.76 2.83
C SER A 90 21.79 18.64 2.91
N PRO A 91 21.13 18.74 4.07
CA PRO A 91 20.03 19.68 4.22
C PRO A 91 20.55 21.09 3.84
N PRO A 92 19.72 21.92 3.19
CA PRO A 92 20.10 23.29 2.90
C PRO A 92 20.54 23.97 4.20
N PRO A 93 21.58 24.83 4.18
CA PRO A 93 21.98 25.59 5.36
C PRO A 93 20.73 26.23 5.98
N LEU A 94 20.42 25.85 7.21
CA LEU A 94 19.33 26.45 7.95
C LEU A 94 19.73 27.91 8.15
N GLU A 95 19.18 28.81 7.33
CA GLU A 95 19.33 30.24 7.61
C GLU A 95 18.80 30.46 9.03
N PRO A 96 19.59 31.09 9.92
CA PRO A 96 19.15 31.38 11.26
C PRO A 96 17.80 32.07 11.17
N ILE A 97 16.74 31.39 11.65
CA ILE A 97 15.41 32.01 11.73
C ILE A 97 15.65 33.28 12.53
N PRO A 98 15.34 34.48 11.98
CA PRO A 98 15.50 35.71 12.72
C PRO A 98 14.78 35.50 14.04
N SER A 99 15.56 35.43 15.12
CA SER A 99 15.02 35.28 16.45
C SER A 99 13.95 36.34 16.54
N LEU A 100 12.72 35.93 16.82
CA LEU A 100 11.72 36.83 17.35
C LEU A 100 12.27 37.21 18.73
N ALA A 101 13.29 38.06 18.74
CA ALA A 101 13.65 38.85 19.89
C ALA A 101 12.29 39.38 20.36
N PRO A 102 11.92 39.17 21.63
CA PRO A 102 10.75 39.82 22.17
C PRO A 102 10.91 41.27 21.74
N THR A 103 10.00 41.77 20.91
CA THR A 103 9.87 43.20 20.71
C THR A 103 9.83 43.72 22.12
N GLU A 104 10.95 44.29 22.57
CA GLU A 104 11.04 44.97 23.84
C GLU A 104 10.00 46.07 23.64
N VAL A 105 8.81 45.83 24.18
CA VAL A 105 7.74 46.80 24.21
C VAL A 105 8.39 47.95 24.93
N ALA A 106 8.78 48.96 24.18
CA ALA A 106 9.47 50.14 24.66
C ALA A 106 8.60 50.71 25.78
N THR A 107 8.93 50.34 27.02
CA THR A 107 8.48 51.05 28.20
C THR A 107 9.22 52.37 28.14
N SER A 108 8.59 53.34 27.49
CA SER A 108 9.06 54.72 27.38
C SER A 108 9.38 55.23 28.79
N PRO A 109 10.63 55.60 29.10
CA PRO A 109 10.94 56.29 30.35
C PRO A 109 10.78 57.78 30.08
N GLU A 110 9.61 58.34 30.40
CA GLU A 110 9.49 59.79 30.56
C GLU A 110 10.15 60.15 31.90
N ALA A 111 11.44 60.46 31.82
CA ALA A 111 12.26 60.89 32.93
C ALA A 111 11.74 62.23 33.48
N SER A 112 11.35 62.20 34.76
CA SER A 112 11.92 63.03 35.82
C SER A 112 12.28 64.49 35.54
N GLN A 113 11.77 65.32 36.47
CA GLN A 113 12.23 66.63 36.95
C GLN A 113 11.60 67.85 36.27
N GLU A 114 10.80 68.66 36.99
CA GLU A 114 11.15 69.46 38.18
C GLU A 114 12.19 70.54 37.85
N GLN A 115 11.70 71.75 37.57
CA GLN A 115 12.36 73.08 37.55
C GLN A 115 11.30 74.03 36.94
N ALA A 116 10.79 75.10 37.53
CA ALA A 116 11.09 75.88 38.73
C ALA A 116 9.84 76.68 39.12
#